data_AF-A0A529M1P0-F1
#
_entry.id   AF-A0A529M1P0-F1
#
_cell.length_a   1.000
_cell.length_b   1.000
_cell.length_c   1.000
_cell.angle_alpha   90.00
_cell.angle_beta   90.00
_cell.angle_gamma   90.00
#
_symmetry.space_group_name_H-M   'P 1'
#
loop_
_entity.id
_entity.type
_entity.pdbx_description
1 polymer ?
#
loop_
_entity_poly.entity_id
_entity_poly.type
_entity_poly.pdbx_seq_one_letter_code
_entity_poly.pdbx_strand_id
1 'polypeptide(L)'
;TGTLAFLIWTVSMIMGFLQSFTYAEIAGLFPNKSGGASIYGATAWLRYSKFIAPLSVWCNWFAWSPVLSLGCSIAAAYILNALAPIPVFSETSPEVVAYIAAHAGTAPADAIAAVATPAIRTWTLWGHTLGPVSFTLNATFFIGAVLMLVIFAIQHRGILGTANVQKYIGLLVIIPMLIVGVVPI
;
A
#
# COMPACT_ATOMS: atom_id res chain seq x y z
N THR A 1 5.50 9.86 -23.54
CA THR A 1 5.71 10.83 -22.45
C THR A 1 6.87 10.44 -21.51
N GLY A 2 7.94 9.79 -22.01
CA GLY A 2 9.00 9.21 -21.17
C GLY A 2 10.18 10.12 -20.79
N THR A 3 10.37 11.26 -21.46
CA THR A 3 11.52 12.15 -21.22
C THR A 3 11.49 12.85 -19.86
N LEU A 4 10.30 13.23 -19.38
CA LEU A 4 10.16 13.87 -18.06
C LEU A 4 10.19 12.84 -16.90
N ALA A 5 9.74 11.61 -17.14
CA ALA A 5 9.72 10.55 -16.14
C ALA A 5 11.15 10.20 -15.66
N PHE A 6 12.11 10.13 -16.58
CA PHE A 6 13.51 9.86 -16.24
C PHE A 6 14.11 10.98 -15.37
N LEU A 7 13.79 12.24 -15.67
CA LEU A 7 14.26 13.38 -14.89
C LEU A 7 13.66 13.39 -13.48
N ILE A 8 12.35 13.16 -13.35
CA ILE A 8 11.68 13.06 -12.04
C ILE A 8 12.28 11.92 -11.22
N TRP A 9 12.51 10.76 -11.83
CA TRP A 9 13.10 9.61 -11.16
C TRP A 9 14.53 9.89 -10.69
N THR A 10 15.36 10.49 -11.55
CA THR A 10 16.74 10.84 -11.24
C THR A 10 16.81 11.83 -10.08
N VAL A 11 16.00 12.90 -10.11
CA VAL A 11 15.95 13.88 -9.02
C VAL A 11 15.48 13.23 -7.71
N SER A 12 14.46 12.37 -7.77
CA SER A 12 13.97 11.63 -6.59
C SER A 12 15.03 10.72 -5.99
N MET A 13 15.80 10.02 -6.83
CA MET A 13 16.91 9.17 -6.41
C MET A 13 18.02 9.97 -5.73
N ILE A 14 18.39 11.13 -6.28
CA ILE A 14 19.40 12.00 -5.66
C ILE A 14 18.93 12.49 -4.29
N MET A 15 17.67 12.94 -4.18
CA MET A 15 17.12 13.36 -2.88
C MET A 15 17.12 12.22 -1.85
N GLY A 16 16.66 11.03 -2.23
CA GLY A 16 16.66 9.86 -1.33
C GLY A 16 18.07 9.40 -0.94
N PHE A 17 19.03 9.50 -1.87
CA PHE A 17 20.43 9.19 -1.61
C PHE A 17 21.03 10.16 -0.59
N LEU A 18 20.86 11.47 -0.78
CA LEU A 18 21.32 12.49 0.18
C LEU A 18 20.68 12.29 1.56
N GLN A 19 19.37 12.06 1.60
CA GLN A 19 18.65 11.78 2.84
C GLN A 19 19.20 10.55 3.57
N SER A 20 19.64 9.53 2.84
CA SER A 20 20.22 8.31 3.43
C SER A 20 21.55 8.59 4.15
N PHE A 21 22.41 9.46 3.61
CA PHE A 21 23.66 9.86 4.30
C PHE A 21 23.36 10.64 5.57
N THR A 22 22.41 11.58 5.51
CA THR A 22 22.00 12.34 6.70
C THR A 22 21.49 11.41 7.80
N TYR A 23 20.68 10.41 7.46
CA TYR A 23 20.24 9.43 8.45
C TYR A 23 21.38 8.55 8.97
N ALA A 24 22.31 8.14 8.12
CA ALA A 24 23.45 7.33 8.52
C ALA A 24 24.37 8.08 9.51
N GLU A 25 24.64 9.36 9.25
CA GLU A 25 25.44 10.21 10.14
C GLU A 25 24.79 10.37 11.51
N ILE A 26 23.50 10.71 11.53
CA ILE A 26 22.78 10.91 12.79
C ILE A 26 22.67 9.59 13.58
N ALA A 27 22.46 8.45 12.89
CA ALA A 27 22.48 7.14 13.54
C ALA A 27 23.87 6.80 14.14
N GLY A 28 24.96 7.22 13.49
CA GLY A 28 26.32 7.05 14.00
C GLY A 28 26.64 7.91 15.23
N LEU A 29 25.97 9.06 15.39
CA LEU A 29 26.16 9.94 16.56
C LEU A 29 25.52 9.39 17.84
N PHE A 30 24.49 8.54 17.74
CA PHE A 30 23.75 8.01 18.90
C PHE A 30 23.65 6.48 18.92
N PRO A 31 24.78 5.74 18.92
CA PRO A 31 24.78 4.27 18.81
C PRO A 31 24.12 3.57 20.01
N ASN A 32 24.05 4.24 21.16
CA ASN A 32 23.50 3.69 22.40
C ASN A 32 22.00 3.99 22.59
N LYS A 33 21.33 4.68 21.65
CA LYS A 33 19.92 5.05 21.78
C LYS A 33 19.07 4.31 20.75
N SER A 34 18.13 3.48 21.25
CA SER A 34 17.09 2.87 20.43
C SER A 34 15.95 3.85 20.19
N GLY A 35 15.39 3.87 18.98
CA GLY A 35 14.27 4.76 18.62
C GLY A 35 14.29 5.31 17.19
N GLY A 36 15.38 5.10 16.45
CA GLY A 36 15.46 5.45 15.03
C GLY A 36 15.39 6.95 14.75
N ALA A 37 15.03 7.29 13.51
CA ALA A 37 15.05 8.67 13.00
C ALA A 37 14.26 9.69 13.84
N SER A 38 13.15 9.28 14.46
CA SER A 38 12.32 10.18 15.27
C SER A 38 12.99 10.57 16.59
N ILE A 39 13.62 9.62 17.28
CA ILE A 39 14.37 9.90 18.51
C ILE A 39 15.67 10.63 18.21
N TYR A 40 16.37 10.27 17.13
CA TYR A 40 17.61 10.95 16.75
C TYR A 40 17.38 12.41 16.34
N GLY A 41 16.34 12.66 15.54
CA GLY A 41 15.92 14.02 15.18
C GLY A 41 15.54 14.83 16.42
N ALA A 42 14.74 14.26 17.32
CA ALA A 42 14.36 14.92 18.57
C ALA A 42 15.59 15.30 19.42
N THR A 43 16.58 14.41 19.55
CA THR A 43 17.77 14.68 20.36
C THR A 43 18.62 15.85 19.88
N ALA A 44 18.64 16.14 18.58
CA ALA A 44 19.31 17.32 18.04
C ALA A 44 18.64 18.63 18.49
N TRP A 45 17.32 18.63 18.62
CA TRP A 45 16.53 19.83 18.95
C TRP A 45 16.30 20.05 20.45
N LEU A 46 16.55 19.05 21.29
CA LEU A 46 16.34 19.14 22.75
C LEU A 46 17.10 20.30 23.41
N ARG A 47 18.30 20.62 22.92
CA ARG A 47 19.12 21.72 23.45
C ARG A 47 18.59 23.10 23.05
N TYR A 48 17.88 23.20 21.93
CA TYR A 48 17.42 24.46 21.35
C TYR A 48 15.96 24.77 21.70
N SER A 49 15.08 23.76 21.71
CA SER A 49 13.68 23.94 22.06
C SER A 49 13.05 22.64 22.55
N LYS A 50 12.46 22.72 23.75
CA LYS A 50 11.71 21.61 24.37
C LYS A 50 10.40 21.29 23.62
N PHE A 51 9.94 22.17 22.73
CA PHE A 51 8.73 21.97 21.92
C PHE A 51 9.02 21.38 20.53
N ILE A 52 10.16 21.74 19.92
CA ILE A 52 10.50 21.29 18.56
C ILE A 52 10.81 19.79 18.54
N ALA A 53 11.41 19.26 19.61
CA ALA A 53 11.71 17.84 19.73
C ALA A 53 10.47 16.92 19.63
N PRO A 54 9.39 17.09 20.43
CA PRO A 54 8.18 16.28 20.29
C PRO A 54 7.41 16.55 18.98
N LEU A 55 7.43 17.79 18.47
CA LEU A 55 6.84 18.10 17.17
C LEU A 55 7.54 17.33 16.03
N SER A 56 8.87 17.24 16.04
CA SER A 56 9.65 16.49 15.06
C SER A 56 9.30 15.00 15.05
N VAL A 57 9.11 14.40 16.24
CA VAL A 57 8.62 13.01 16.37
C VAL A 57 7.23 12.89 15.74
N TRP A 58 6.32 13.79 16.07
CA TRP A 58 4.94 13.75 15.56
C TRP A 58 4.88 13.89 14.03
N CYS A 59 5.67 14.79 13.45
CA CYS A 59 5.76 14.94 12.00
C CYS A 59 6.23 13.65 11.29
N ASN A 60 7.15 12.90 11.90
CA ASN A 60 7.60 11.61 11.34
C ASN A 60 6.45 10.59 11.28
N TRP A 61 5.69 10.44 12.37
CA TRP A 61 4.54 9.52 12.42
C TRP A 61 3.41 9.95 11.50
N PHE A 62 3.14 11.26 11.44
CA PHE A 62 2.12 11.81 10.54
C PHE A 62 2.44 11.54 9.07
N ALA A 63 3.70 11.70 8.66
CA ALA A 63 4.12 11.38 7.30
C ALA A 63 3.98 9.88 6.97
N TRP A 64 4.20 8.99 7.94
CA TRP A 64 4.15 7.55 7.73
C TRP A 64 2.72 6.98 7.72
N SER A 65 1.78 7.62 8.42
CA SER A 65 0.41 7.09 8.60
C SER A 65 -0.37 6.94 7.26
N PRO A 66 -0.32 7.91 6.33
CA PRO A 66 -0.91 7.76 5.00
C PRO A 66 -0.22 6.69 4.15
N VAL A 67 1.09 6.53 4.28
CA VAL A 67 1.87 5.54 3.52
C VAL A 67 1.41 4.13 3.89
N LEU A 68 1.21 3.87 5.18
CA LEU A 68 0.69 2.59 5.67
C LEU A 68 -0.72 2.32 5.13
N SER A 69 -1.60 3.32 5.18
CA SER A 69 -2.97 3.22 4.65
C SER A 69 -3.00 2.93 3.14
N LEU A 70 -2.20 3.65 2.37
CA LEU A 70 -2.08 3.47 0.92
C LEU A 70 -1.53 2.06 0.59
N GLY A 71 -0.47 1.64 1.28
CA GLY A 71 0.13 0.31 1.10
C GLY A 71 -0.88 -0.82 1.34
N CYS A 72 -1.67 -0.72 2.41
CA CYS A 72 -2.69 -1.73 2.71
C CYS A 72 -3.87 -1.70 1.73
N SER A 73 -4.26 -0.52 1.25
CA SER A 73 -5.30 -0.41 0.22
C SER A 73 -4.89 -1.10 -1.08
N ILE A 74 -3.64 -0.90 -1.50
CA ILE A 74 -3.08 -1.54 -2.69
C ILE A 74 -2.97 -3.06 -2.48
N ALA A 75 -2.44 -3.50 -1.33
CA ALA A 75 -2.33 -4.92 -1.01
C ALA A 75 -3.71 -5.61 -0.98
N ALA A 76 -4.71 -4.96 -0.39
CA ALA A 76 -6.08 -5.46 -0.36
C ALA A 76 -6.67 -5.62 -1.76
N ALA A 77 -6.42 -4.66 -2.66
CA ALA A 77 -6.83 -4.76 -4.06
C ALA A 77 -6.18 -5.96 -4.77
N TYR A 78 -4.88 -6.19 -4.58
CA TYR A 78 -4.20 -7.37 -5.15
C TYR A 78 -4.74 -8.69 -4.59
N ILE A 79 -5.01 -8.75 -3.29
CA ILE A 79 -5.59 -9.94 -2.66
C ILE A 79 -7.01 -10.19 -3.18
N LEU A 80 -7.82 -9.16 -3.34
CA LEU A 80 -9.15 -9.29 -3.93
C LEU A 80 -9.09 -9.77 -5.38
N ASN A 81 -8.07 -9.33 -6.14
CA ASN A 81 -7.76 -9.85 -7.48
C ASN A 81 -7.37 -11.33 -7.49
N ALA A 82 -6.63 -11.79 -6.48
CA ALA A 82 -6.29 -13.21 -6.36
C ALA A 82 -7.49 -14.08 -5.91
N LEU A 83 -8.32 -13.59 -4.97
CA LEU A 83 -9.43 -14.34 -4.38
C LEU A 83 -10.69 -14.38 -5.25
N ALA A 84 -10.98 -13.27 -5.94
CA ALA A 84 -12.15 -13.15 -6.79
C ALA A 84 -11.76 -12.50 -8.13
N PRO A 85 -11.05 -13.25 -9.00
CA PRO A 85 -10.67 -12.75 -10.32
C PRO A 85 -11.90 -12.29 -11.10
N ILE A 86 -11.74 -11.29 -11.94
CA ILE A 86 -12.78 -10.89 -12.90
C ILE A 86 -12.58 -11.78 -14.13
N PRO A 87 -13.42 -12.80 -14.36
CA PRO A 87 -13.36 -13.59 -15.58
C PRO A 87 -13.49 -12.71 -16.82
N VAL A 88 -12.68 -13.01 -17.83
CA VAL A 88 -12.73 -12.32 -19.12
C VAL A 88 -13.81 -13.01 -19.95
N PHE A 89 -14.99 -12.39 -20.02
CA PHE A 89 -16.06 -12.81 -20.92
C PHE A 89 -16.01 -12.01 -22.22
N SER A 90 -16.28 -12.69 -23.34
CA SER A 90 -16.54 -12.07 -24.65
C SER A 90 -18.04 -11.86 -24.86
N GLU A 91 -18.41 -11.04 -25.84
CA GLU A 91 -19.82 -10.83 -26.23
C GLU A 91 -20.53 -12.13 -26.64
N THR A 92 -19.76 -13.14 -27.06
CA THR A 92 -20.24 -14.47 -27.46
C THR A 92 -20.30 -15.48 -26.33
N SER A 93 -19.88 -15.11 -25.11
CA SER A 93 -19.89 -16.02 -23.97
C SER A 93 -21.34 -16.39 -23.60
N PRO A 94 -21.66 -17.69 -23.37
CA PRO A 94 -23.03 -18.13 -23.10
C PRO A 94 -23.72 -17.36 -21.96
N GLU A 95 -22.96 -16.98 -20.94
CA GLU A 95 -23.42 -16.23 -19.77
C GLU A 95 -23.84 -14.79 -20.15
N VAL A 96 -23.09 -14.14 -21.05
CA VAL A 96 -23.37 -12.79 -21.54
C VAL A 96 -24.60 -12.80 -22.45
N VAL A 97 -24.68 -13.78 -23.35
CA VAL A 97 -25.83 -13.95 -24.24
C VAL A 97 -27.11 -14.24 -23.46
N ALA A 98 -27.03 -15.11 -22.43
CA ALA A 98 -28.15 -15.38 -21.54
C ALA A 98 -28.58 -14.13 -20.75
N TYR A 99 -27.62 -13.32 -20.30
CA TYR A 99 -27.90 -12.08 -19.58
C TYR A 99 -28.63 -11.05 -20.46
N ILE A 100 -28.16 -10.84 -21.69
CA ILE A 100 -28.78 -9.93 -22.68
C ILE A 100 -30.19 -10.42 -23.05
N ALA A 101 -30.38 -11.74 -23.19
CA ALA A 101 -31.69 -12.32 -23.46
C ALA A 101 -32.68 -12.11 -22.30
N ALA A 102 -32.20 -12.13 -21.05
CA ALA A 102 -33.01 -11.87 -19.85
C ALA A 102 -33.24 -10.37 -19.59
N HIS A 103 -32.38 -9.48 -20.10
CA HIS A 103 -32.43 -8.03 -19.87
C HIS A 103 -32.43 -7.26 -21.20
N ALA A 104 -33.61 -7.14 -21.82
CA ALA A 104 -33.77 -6.46 -23.09
C ALA A 104 -33.27 -4.99 -23.01
N GLY A 105 -32.36 -4.62 -23.93
CA GLY A 105 -31.81 -3.27 -24.05
C GLY A 105 -30.46 -3.02 -23.37
N THR A 106 -29.88 -4.02 -22.68
CA THR A 106 -28.51 -3.89 -22.12
C THR A 106 -27.46 -3.97 -23.23
N ALA A 107 -26.50 -3.05 -23.22
CA ALA A 107 -25.36 -3.12 -24.15
C ALA A 107 -24.45 -4.32 -23.83
N PRO A 108 -23.78 -4.93 -24.82
CA PRO A 108 -22.89 -6.08 -24.59
C PRO A 108 -21.80 -5.82 -23.55
N ALA A 109 -21.25 -4.60 -23.49
CA ALA A 109 -20.25 -4.21 -22.50
C ALA A 109 -20.81 -4.20 -21.06
N ASP A 110 -22.03 -3.72 -20.87
CA ASP A 110 -22.69 -3.70 -19.56
C ASP A 110 -23.08 -5.11 -19.10
N ALA A 111 -23.50 -5.95 -20.05
CA ALA A 111 -23.77 -7.36 -19.81
C ALA A 111 -22.48 -8.09 -19.38
N ILE A 112 -21.37 -7.92 -20.10
CA ILE A 112 -20.05 -8.46 -19.70
C ILE A 112 -19.70 -8.01 -18.30
N ALA A 113 -19.80 -6.72 -17.97
CA ALA A 113 -19.49 -6.23 -16.64
C ALA A 113 -20.39 -6.84 -15.55
N ALA A 114 -21.68 -7.04 -15.83
CA ALA A 114 -22.64 -7.61 -14.90
C ALA A 114 -22.38 -9.09 -14.59
N VAL A 115 -22.06 -9.92 -15.60
CA VAL A 115 -21.71 -11.34 -15.37
C VAL A 115 -20.26 -11.54 -14.93
N ALA A 116 -19.34 -10.64 -15.32
CA ALA A 116 -17.92 -10.75 -15.00
C ALA A 116 -17.60 -10.38 -13.55
N THR A 117 -18.42 -9.57 -12.88
CA THR A 117 -18.04 -9.02 -11.58
C THR A 117 -18.51 -9.91 -10.44
N PRO A 118 -17.61 -10.57 -9.68
CA PRO A 118 -18.02 -11.38 -8.53
C PRO A 118 -18.76 -10.53 -7.49
N ALA A 119 -19.80 -11.09 -6.87
CA ALA A 119 -20.65 -10.36 -5.90
C ALA A 119 -19.86 -9.74 -4.73
N ILE A 120 -18.73 -10.33 -4.34
CA ILE A 120 -17.85 -9.80 -3.30
C ILE A 120 -17.25 -8.42 -3.66
N ARG A 121 -17.16 -8.08 -4.96
CA ARG A 121 -16.63 -6.80 -5.43
C ARG A 121 -17.68 -5.70 -5.52
N THR A 122 -18.96 -6.06 -5.68
CA THR A 122 -20.07 -5.11 -5.76
C THR A 122 -20.68 -4.82 -4.41
N TRP A 123 -20.47 -5.70 -3.43
CA TRP A 123 -20.99 -5.53 -2.08
C TRP A 123 -20.34 -4.34 -1.34
N THR A 124 -21.19 -3.53 -0.72
CA THR A 124 -20.80 -2.44 0.18
C THR A 124 -21.76 -2.42 1.36
N LEU A 125 -21.23 -2.47 2.59
CA LEU A 125 -22.03 -2.39 3.82
C LEU A 125 -22.59 -0.99 4.04
N TRP A 126 -21.75 0.01 3.86
CA TRP A 126 -22.09 1.42 4.03
C TRP A 126 -21.12 2.27 3.22
N GLY A 127 -21.62 3.39 2.70
CA GLY A 127 -20.77 4.37 2.06
C GLY A 127 -21.36 5.76 2.15
N HIS A 128 -20.49 6.76 2.17
CA HIS A 128 -20.88 8.16 2.17
C HIS A 128 -19.84 8.98 1.42
N THR A 129 -20.28 10.06 0.79
CA THR A 129 -19.42 10.97 0.04
C THR A 129 -19.41 12.34 0.71
N LEU A 130 -18.23 12.86 0.99
CA LEU A 130 -18.02 14.22 1.48
C LEU A 130 -17.19 14.98 0.44
N GLY A 131 -17.86 15.69 -0.47
CA GLY A 131 -17.21 16.38 -1.59
C GLY A 131 -16.42 15.40 -2.47
N PRO A 132 -15.10 15.61 -2.68
CA PRO A 132 -14.28 14.73 -3.51
C PRO A 132 -13.89 13.41 -2.82
N VAL A 133 -14.17 13.25 -1.53
CA VAL A 133 -13.77 12.06 -0.76
C VAL A 133 -14.94 11.12 -0.59
N SER A 134 -14.77 9.86 -0.99
CA SER A 134 -15.73 8.78 -0.74
C SER A 134 -15.21 7.84 0.34
N PHE A 135 -16.11 7.44 1.23
CA PHE A 135 -15.87 6.46 2.27
C PHE A 135 -16.78 5.28 1.96
N THR A 136 -16.20 4.08 1.88
CA THR A 136 -16.98 2.85 1.64
C THR A 136 -16.43 1.72 2.50
N LEU A 137 -17.36 0.98 3.13
CA LEU A 137 -17.08 -0.25 3.86
C LEU A 137 -17.38 -1.43 2.93
N ASN A 138 -16.45 -1.69 2.01
CA ASN A 138 -16.54 -2.75 1.01
C ASN A 138 -15.52 -3.87 1.29
N ALA A 139 -15.46 -4.90 0.43
CA ALA A 139 -14.52 -6.01 0.60
C ALA A 139 -13.06 -5.55 0.70
N THR A 140 -12.64 -4.55 -0.09
CA THR A 140 -11.27 -4.00 -0.04
C THR A 140 -10.96 -3.40 1.32
N PHE A 141 -11.89 -2.66 1.92
CA PHE A 141 -11.73 -2.10 3.27
C PHE A 141 -11.52 -3.22 4.31
N PHE A 142 -12.37 -4.25 4.31
CA PHE A 142 -12.27 -5.32 5.30
C PHE A 142 -11.02 -6.17 5.13
N ILE A 143 -10.60 -6.46 3.89
CA ILE A 143 -9.32 -7.13 3.61
C ILE A 143 -8.16 -6.28 4.16
N GLY A 144 -8.17 -4.97 3.88
CA GLY A 144 -7.17 -4.03 4.41
C GLY A 144 -7.15 -4.00 5.95
N ALA A 145 -8.31 -3.98 6.59
CA ALA A 145 -8.44 -4.01 8.04
C ALA A 145 -7.87 -5.31 8.65
N VAL A 146 -8.19 -6.46 8.05
CA VAL A 146 -7.63 -7.76 8.47
C VAL A 146 -6.11 -7.76 8.33
N LEU A 147 -5.56 -7.24 7.22
CA LEU A 147 -4.10 -7.13 7.04
C LEU A 147 -3.46 -6.26 8.13
N MET A 148 -4.06 -5.12 8.47
CA MET A 148 -3.57 -4.28 9.57
C MET A 148 -3.58 -5.01 10.91
N LEU A 149 -4.63 -5.77 11.21
CA LEU A 149 -4.71 -6.57 12.45
C LEU A 149 -3.66 -7.69 12.47
N VAL A 150 -3.39 -8.32 11.34
CA VAL A 150 -2.31 -9.32 11.22
C VAL A 150 -0.94 -8.67 11.45
N ILE A 151 -0.67 -7.53 10.82
CA ILE A 151 0.59 -6.78 11.02
C ILE A 151 0.73 -6.37 12.48
N PHE A 152 -0.34 -5.85 13.08
CA PHE A 152 -0.38 -5.49 14.50
C PHE A 152 -0.08 -6.69 15.40
N ALA A 153 -0.70 -7.85 15.13
CA ALA A 153 -0.45 -9.09 15.88
C ALA A 153 0.99 -9.58 15.74
N ILE A 154 1.61 -9.43 14.56
CA ILE A 154 3.03 -9.72 14.34
C ILE A 154 3.90 -8.75 15.15
N GLN A 155 3.56 -7.46 15.14
CA GLN A 155 4.28 -6.41 15.87
C GLN A 155 4.23 -6.57 17.39
N HIS A 156 3.11 -7.05 17.93
CA HIS A 156 2.95 -7.32 19.36
C HIS A 156 3.76 -8.51 19.89
N ARG A 157 4.33 -9.35 19.02
CA ARG A 157 5.22 -10.47 19.43
C ARG A 157 6.65 -10.04 19.78
N GLY A 158 6.91 -8.73 19.80
CA GLY A 158 8.21 -8.17 20.14
C GLY A 158 9.18 -8.06 18.96
N ILE A 159 10.24 -7.28 19.16
CA ILE A 159 11.14 -6.81 18.10
C ILE A 159 11.92 -7.96 17.43
N LEU A 160 12.27 -9.01 18.17
CA LEU A 160 12.95 -10.18 17.59
C LEU A 160 12.02 -11.01 16.71
N GLY A 161 10.75 -11.13 17.08
CA GLY A 161 9.73 -11.81 16.30
C GLY A 161 9.45 -11.09 14.98
N THR A 162 9.30 -9.77 15.04
CA THR A 162 9.10 -8.94 13.84
C THR A 162 10.31 -8.96 12.91
N ALA A 163 11.52 -8.90 13.45
CA ALA A 163 12.75 -8.95 12.65
C ALA A 163 12.86 -10.26 11.85
N ASN A 164 12.51 -11.40 12.46
CA ASN A 164 12.51 -12.68 11.76
C ASN A 164 11.46 -12.73 10.65
N VAL A 165 10.24 -12.22 10.88
CA VAL A 165 9.20 -12.14 9.85
C VAL A 165 9.62 -11.21 8.70
N GLN A 166 10.18 -10.04 9.03
CA GLN A 166 10.66 -9.05 8.05
C GLN A 166 11.72 -9.64 7.12
N LYS A 167 12.63 -10.48 7.65
CA LYS A 167 13.63 -11.17 6.85
C LYS A 167 12.99 -12.04 5.76
N TYR A 168 11.97 -12.83 6.11
CA TYR A 168 11.28 -13.70 5.15
C TYR A 168 10.45 -12.91 4.14
N ILE A 169 9.73 -11.88 4.60
CA ILE A 169 8.99 -10.98 3.69
C ILE A 169 9.94 -10.29 2.72
N GLY A 170 11.08 -9.78 3.21
CA GLY A 170 12.10 -9.16 2.37
C GLY A 170 12.64 -10.11 1.32
N LEU A 171 12.94 -11.36 1.69
CA LEU A 171 13.38 -12.37 0.74
C LEU A 171 12.29 -12.70 -0.31
N LEU A 172 11.03 -12.80 0.12
CA LEU A 172 9.88 -13.03 -0.75
C LEU A 172 9.68 -11.90 -1.77
N VAL A 173 10.07 -10.66 -1.45
CA VAL A 173 10.01 -9.53 -2.39
C VAL A 173 11.23 -9.48 -3.30
N ILE A 174 12.42 -9.70 -2.76
CA ILE A 174 13.69 -9.60 -3.52
C ILE A 174 13.77 -10.69 -4.59
N ILE A 175 13.40 -11.94 -4.29
CA ILE A 175 13.54 -13.04 -5.24
C ILE A 175 12.70 -12.82 -6.52
N PRO A 176 11.38 -12.53 -6.46
CA PRO A 176 10.58 -12.27 -7.66
C PRO A 176 11.05 -11.02 -8.42
N MET A 177 11.42 -9.95 -7.70
CA MET A 177 11.95 -8.74 -8.35
C MET A 177 13.25 -9.03 -9.11
N LEU A 178 14.11 -9.89 -8.56
CA LEU A 178 15.33 -10.34 -9.23
C LEU A 178 15.01 -11.20 -10.45
N ILE A 179 14.05 -12.13 -10.35
CA ILE A 179 13.62 -12.96 -11.48
C ILE A 179 13.11 -12.08 -12.63
N VAL A 180 12.21 -11.13 -12.35
CA VAL A 180 11.67 -10.20 -13.35
C VAL A 180 12.75 -9.26 -13.90
N GLY A 181 13.73 -8.88 -13.09
CA GLY A 181 14.85 -8.04 -13.54
C GLY A 181 15.84 -8.77 -14.45
N VAL A 182 15.96 -10.09 -14.33
CA VAL A 182 16.89 -10.91 -15.15
C VAL A 182 16.20 -11.50 -16.38
N VAL A 183 14.92 -11.85 -16.28
CA VAL A 183 14.13 -12.39 -17.38
C VAL A 183 13.27 -11.27 -17.97
N PRO A 184 13.63 -10.68 -19.12
CA PRO A 184 12.77 -9.70 -19.77
C PRO A 184 11.47 -10.38 -20.22
N ILE A 185 10.35 -9.83 -19.74
CA ILE A 185 8.98 -10.13 -20.15
C ILE A 185 8.54 -9.22 -21.29
#